data_AF-A0A7J9PCU6-F1
#
_entry.id   AF-A0A7J9PCU6-F1
#
_cell.length_a   1.000
_cell.length_b   1.000
_cell.length_c   1.000
_cell.angle_alpha   90.00
_cell.angle_beta   90.00
_cell.angle_gamma   90.00
#
_symmetry.space_group_name_H-M   'P 1'
#
loop_
_entity.id
_entity.type
_entity.pdbx_description
1 polymer ?
#
loop_
_entity_poly.entity_id
_entity_poly.type
_entity_poly.pdbx_seq_one_letter_code
_entity_poly.pdbx_strand_id
1 'polypeptide(L)'
;AVIVGGPLSNGFAREYNDQFEMPISNDYPGENKGIIQVLKVQDNTGKIVQSYTIVYIAGSDRLGTQAALEYFKTLDELPEGPLMVEWTENGPVVVE
;
A
#
# COMPACT_ATOMS: atom_id res chain seq x y z
N ALA A 1 5.08 1.25 -10.73
CA ALA A 1 4.51 2.53 -10.25
C ALA A 1 4.35 2.47 -8.73
N VAL A 2 4.37 3.61 -8.05
CA VAL A 2 4.10 3.69 -6.61
C VAL A 2 2.88 4.60 -6.42
N ILE A 3 1.86 4.09 -5.73
CA ILE A 3 0.64 4.82 -5.38
C ILE A 3 0.73 5.13 -3.89
N VAL A 4 0.70 6.42 -3.55
CA VAL A 4 0.70 6.87 -2.16
C VAL A 4 -0.61 7.59 -1.86
N GLY A 5 -1.23 7.24 -0.74
CA GLY A 5 -2.48 7.83 -0.25
C GLY A 5 -3.73 7.02 -0.63
N GLY A 6 -4.74 7.09 0.23
CA GLY A 6 -5.93 6.25 0.16
C GLY A 6 -6.92 6.58 -0.97
N PRO A 7 -7.91 5.69 -1.21
CA PRO A 7 -8.80 5.73 -2.37
C PRO A 7 -9.83 6.87 -2.34
N LEU A 8 -10.02 7.52 -1.19
CA LEU A 8 -10.88 8.70 -1.10
C LEU A 8 -10.26 9.90 -1.83
N SER A 9 -8.96 10.11 -1.66
CA SER A 9 -8.24 11.29 -2.16
C SER A 9 -7.42 11.01 -3.42
N ASN A 10 -7.11 9.75 -3.72
CA ASN A 10 -6.30 9.35 -4.87
C ASN A 10 -7.12 8.50 -5.84
N GLY A 11 -7.34 9.01 -7.07
CA GLY A 11 -8.13 8.34 -8.10
C GLY A 11 -7.50 7.03 -8.59
N PHE A 12 -6.17 6.94 -8.66
CA PHE A 12 -5.49 5.69 -8.98
C PHE A 12 -5.61 4.68 -7.84
N ALA A 13 -5.45 5.13 -6.59
CA ALA A 13 -5.67 4.25 -5.44
C ALA A 13 -7.07 3.64 -5.48
N ARG A 14 -8.10 4.43 -5.84
CA ARG A 14 -9.47 3.95 -6.01
C ARG A 14 -9.62 2.90 -7.11
N GLU A 15 -8.97 3.09 -8.26
CA GLU A 15 -9.07 2.18 -9.40
C GLU A 15 -8.46 0.80 -9.10
N TYR A 16 -7.36 0.76 -8.34
CA TYR A 16 -6.64 -0.48 -8.04
C TYR A 16 -6.97 -1.08 -6.67
N ASN A 17 -7.65 -0.36 -5.77
CA ASN A 17 -7.85 -0.75 -4.36
C ASN A 17 -8.36 -2.18 -4.20
N ASP A 18 -9.37 -2.54 -4.99
CA ASP A 18 -10.06 -3.83 -4.89
C ASP A 18 -9.28 -4.99 -5.52
N GLN A 19 -8.14 -4.71 -6.15
CA GLN A 19 -7.23 -5.71 -6.72
C GLN A 19 -6.14 -6.14 -5.74
N PHE A 20 -5.96 -5.42 -4.64
CA PHE A 20 -5.01 -5.76 -3.58
C PHE A 20 -5.64 -6.70 -2.56
N GLU A 21 -4.78 -7.44 -1.83
CA GLU A 21 -5.23 -8.41 -0.82
C GLU A 21 -5.97 -7.74 0.34
N MET A 22 -5.53 -6.55 0.75
CA MET A 22 -6.12 -5.77 1.83
C MET A 22 -6.59 -4.40 1.32
N PRO A 23 -7.80 -4.30 0.73
CA PRO A 23 -8.33 -3.02 0.28
C PRO A 23 -8.43 -2.01 1.43
N ILE A 24 -7.99 -0.78 1.18
CA ILE A 24 -7.92 0.27 2.21
C ILE A 24 -9.19 1.12 2.14
N SER A 25 -9.65 1.62 3.29
CA SER A 25 -10.79 2.53 3.39
C SER A 25 -10.46 3.65 4.39
N ASN A 26 -11.44 4.49 4.74
CA ASN A 26 -11.24 5.47 5.82
C ASN A 26 -11.27 4.83 7.21
N ASP A 27 -11.78 3.61 7.32
CA ASP A 27 -11.95 2.90 8.60
C ASP A 27 -10.93 1.77 8.77
N TYR A 28 -10.44 1.21 7.66
CA TYR A 28 -9.45 0.13 7.63
C TYR A 28 -8.18 0.60 6.92
N PRO A 29 -6.96 0.34 7.44
CA PRO A 29 -6.58 -0.58 8.53
C PRO A 29 -6.85 -0.12 9.97
N GLY A 30 -7.33 1.10 10.17
CA GLY A 30 -7.63 1.67 11.48
C GLY A 30 -6.76 2.88 11.81
N GLU A 31 -7.04 3.49 12.96
CA GLU A 31 -6.35 4.71 13.38
C GLU A 31 -4.83 4.49 13.47
N ASN A 32 -4.08 5.44 12.91
CA ASN A 32 -2.62 5.44 12.85
C ASN A 32 -2.00 4.26 12.10
N LYS A 33 -2.79 3.46 11.39
CA LYS A 33 -2.33 2.29 10.66
C LYS A 33 -2.33 2.53 9.15
N GLY A 34 -1.31 1.99 8.48
CA GLY A 34 -1.19 1.94 7.04
C GLY A 34 -0.79 0.55 6.57
N ILE A 35 -0.95 0.30 5.28
CA ILE A 35 -0.60 -0.95 4.63
C ILE A 35 0.32 -0.66 3.45
N ILE A 36 1.37 -1.48 3.32
CA ILE A 36 2.24 -1.55 2.15
C ILE A 36 1.90 -2.83 1.41
N GLN A 37 1.53 -2.74 0.14
CA GLN A 37 1.15 -3.89 -0.68
C GLN A 37 1.77 -3.81 -2.06
N VAL A 38 2.08 -4.97 -2.64
CA VAL A 38 2.71 -5.06 -3.96
C VAL A 38 1.87 -5.95 -4.86
N LEU A 39 1.40 -5.37 -5.96
CA LEU A 39 0.67 -6.09 -7.00
C LEU A 39 1.58 -6.24 -8.23
N LYS A 40 1.84 -7.48 -8.64
CA LYS A 40 2.54 -7.80 -9.89
C LYS A 40 1.49 -8.12 -10.94
N VAL A 41 1.28 -7.21 -11.87
CA VAL A 41 0.33 -7.41 -12.97
C VAL A 41 1.08 -7.97 -14.18
N GLN A 42 0.55 -9.03 -14.77
CA GLN A 42 0.99 -9.57 -16.05
C GLN A 42 -0.14 -9.40 -17.05
N ASP A 43 0.09 -8.55 -18.06
CA ASP A 43 -0.83 -8.40 -19.17
C ASP A 43 -0.43 -9.37 -20.30
N ASN A 44 -1.33 -10.33 -20.56
CA ASN A 44 -1.20 -11.36 -21.59
C ASN A 44 -2.18 -11.14 -22.76
N THR A 45 -2.87 -9.99 -22.82
CA THR A 45 -3.90 -9.73 -23.83
C THR A 45 -3.34 -9.27 -25.19
N GLY A 46 -2.02 -9.03 -25.28
CA GLY A 46 -1.32 -8.61 -26.49
C GLY A 46 -0.27 -9.59 -27.02
N LYS A 47 0.43 -9.19 -28.09
CA LYS A 47 1.56 -9.95 -28.69
C LYS A 47 2.83 -9.95 -27.84
N ILE A 48 2.91 -9.08 -26.83
CA ILE A 48 4.04 -8.88 -25.93
C ILE A 48 3.51 -9.03 -24.51
N VAL A 49 4.12 -9.91 -23.72
CA VAL A 49 3.86 -10.01 -22.28
C VAL A 49 4.45 -8.79 -21.61
N GLN A 50 3.60 -7.99 -20.95
CA GLN A 50 4.05 -6.85 -20.15
C GLN A 50 3.85 -7.15 -18.67
N SER A 51 4.94 -7.11 -17.91
CA SER A 51 4.91 -7.21 -16.46
C SER A 51 5.16 -5.84 -15.85
N TYR A 52 4.23 -5.36 -15.03
CA TYR A 52 4.44 -4.14 -14.24
C TYR A 52 4.11 -4.39 -12.77
N THR A 53 4.87 -3.72 -11.91
CA THR A 53 4.70 -3.80 -10.45
C THR A 53 4.09 -2.50 -9.95
N ILE A 54 3.02 -2.61 -9.16
CA ILE A 54 2.36 -1.50 -8.47
C ILE A 54 2.60 -1.68 -6.98
N VAL A 55 3.24 -0.69 -6.35
CA VAL A 55 3.36 -0.61 -4.91
C VAL A 55 2.28 0.33 -4.39
N TYR A 56 1.49 -0.09 -3.42
CA TYR A 56 0.41 0.69 -2.83
C TYR A 56 0.70 0.92 -1.35
N ILE A 57 0.78 2.21 -0.98
CA ILE A 57 1.12 2.68 0.35
C ILE A 57 0.02 3.64 0.79
N ALA A 58 -0.84 3.20 1.70
CA ALA A 58 -1.89 4.06 2.22
C ALA A 58 -2.32 3.61 3.62
N GLY A 59 -2.92 4.54 4.36
CA GLY A 59 -3.63 4.24 5.60
C GLY A 59 -5.00 4.89 5.60
N SER A 60 -5.79 4.56 6.63
CA SER A 60 -7.12 5.13 6.86
C SER A 60 -7.08 6.61 7.21
N ASP A 61 -5.94 7.06 7.75
CA ASP A 61 -5.68 8.46 8.04
C ASP A 61 -4.27 8.90 7.58
N ARG A 62 -3.95 10.15 7.89
CA ARG A 62 -2.67 10.79 7.52
C ARG A 62 -1.48 10.14 8.22
N LEU A 63 -1.62 9.77 9.49
CA LEU A 63 -0.56 9.17 10.29
C LEU A 63 -0.31 7.73 9.87
N GLY A 64 -1.36 6.97 9.57
CA GLY A 64 -1.26 5.63 8.99
C GLY A 64 -0.56 5.63 7.64
N THR A 65 -0.92 6.55 6.75
CA THR A 65 -0.21 6.71 5.46
C THR A 65 1.27 7.08 5.68
N GLN A 66 1.56 7.95 6.65
CA GLN A 66 2.92 8.31 7.01
C GLN A 66 3.69 7.12 7.60
N ALA A 67 3.06 6.28 8.42
CA ALA A 67 3.68 5.08 8.99
C ALA A 67 4.13 4.10 7.92
N ALA A 68 3.22 3.76 7.01
CA ALA A 68 3.51 2.88 5.89
C ALA A 68 4.60 3.47 4.99
N LEU A 69 4.60 4.78 4.74
CA LEU A 69 5.62 5.43 3.90
C LEU A 69 7.00 5.46 4.58
N GLU A 70 7.09 5.79 5.86
CA GLU A 70 8.37 5.82 6.57
C GLU A 70 8.95 4.42 6.73
N TYR A 71 8.11 3.41 7.01
CA TYR A 71 8.57 2.02 7.05
C TYR A 71 9.00 1.53 5.67
N PHE A 72 8.27 1.88 4.60
CA PHE A 72 8.64 1.49 3.24
C PHE A 72 10.05 1.95 2.86
N LYS A 73 10.51 3.12 3.35
CA LYS A 73 11.87 3.62 3.09
C LYS A 73 12.97 2.80 3.77
N THR A 74 12.63 2.01 4.80
CA THR A 74 13.61 1.15 5.50
C THR A 74 13.73 -0.23 4.88
N LEU A 75 12.85 -0.58 3.93
CA LEU A 75 12.86 -1.86 3.24
C LEU A 75 13.97 -1.89 2.18
N ASP A 76 14.85 -2.89 2.27
CA ASP A 76 15.82 -3.21 1.22
C ASP A 76 15.16 -3.95 0.04
N GLU A 77 14.08 -4.68 0.30
CA GLU A 77 13.34 -5.48 -0.67
C GLU A 77 11.82 -5.25 -0.56
N LEU A 78 11.12 -5.41 -1.69
CA LEU A 78 9.66 -5.31 -1.72
C LEU A 78 9.03 -6.51 -0.98
N PRO A 79 7.99 -6.29 -0.15
CA PRO A 79 7.38 -7.38 0.60
C PRO A 79 6.63 -8.33 -0.33
N GLU A 80 6.63 -9.62 0.03
CA GLU A 80 5.90 -10.65 -0.72
C GLU A 80 4.38 -10.60 -0.48
N GLY A 81 3.96 -10.01 0.64
CA GLY A 81 2.56 -9.86 1.02
C GLY A 81 2.27 -8.48 1.64
N PRO A 82 1.02 -8.22 2.04
CA PRO A 82 0.65 -6.98 2.69
C PRO A 82 1.36 -6.84 4.05
N LEU A 83 1.98 -5.69 4.28
CA LEU A 83 2.54 -5.32 5.59
C LEU A 83 1.70 -4.22 6.20
N MET A 84 1.11 -4.49 7.37
CA MET A 84 0.45 -3.47 8.17
C MET A 84 1.46 -2.79 9.09
N VAL A 85 1.39 -1.47 9.17
CA VAL A 85 2.34 -0.64 9.91
C VAL A 85 1.57 0.39 10.73
N GLU A 86 1.90 0.52 12.00
CA GLU A 86 1.31 1.48 12.93
C GLU A 86 2.29 2.61 13.24
N TRP A 87 1.80 3.86 13.28
CA TRP A 87 2.56 4.99 13.79
C TRP A 87 2.56 4.99 15.31
N THR A 88 3.72 4.83 15.93
CA THR A 88 3.89 4.89 17.39
C THR A 88 4.74 6.09 17.80
N GLU A 89 4.84 6.36 19.10
CA GLU A 89 5.75 7.39 19.64
C GLU A 89 7.22 7.17 19.25
N ASN A 90 7.60 5.91 19.01
CA ASN A 90 8.96 5.52 18.61
C ASN A 90 9.13 5.42 17.09
N GLY A 91 8.12 5.81 16.30
CA GLY A 91 8.11 5.70 14.85
C GLY A 91 7.27 4.52 14.34
N PRO A 92 7.42 4.17 13.04
CA PRO A 92 6.60 3.15 12.40
C PRO A 92 7.00 1.73 12.83
N VAL A 93 6.02 0.91 13.20
CA VAL A 93 6.23 -0.49 13.64
C VAL A 93 5.31 -1.41 12.85
N VAL A 94 5.83 -2.55 12.38
CA VAL A 94 5.00 -3.59 11.74
C VAL A 94 4.11 -4.24 12.78
N VAL A 95 2.83 -4.40 12.45
CA VAL A 95 1.84 -5.05 13.30
C VAL A 95 1.19 -6.21 12.53
N GLU A 96 0.75 -7.23 13.27
CA GLU A 96 -0.04 -8.35 12.75
C GLU A 96 -1.51 -7.96 12.49
#